data_AF-A0A537YVU2-F1
#
_entry.id   AF-A0A537YVU2-F1
#
_cell.length_a   1.000
_cell.length_b   1.000
_cell.length_c   1.000
_cell.angle_alpha   90.00
_cell.angle_beta   90.00
_cell.angle_gamma   90.00
#
_symmetry.space_group_name_H-M   'P 1'
#
loop_
_entity.id
_entity.type
_entity.pdbx_description
1 polymer ?
#
loop_
_entity_poly.entity_id
_entity_poly.type
_entity_poly.pdbx_seq_one_letter_code
_entity_poly.pdbx_strand_id
1 'polypeptide(L)'
;METRMDQQRKTGILIVLFLLFAGALIEFSSTSARAESIKRFCSEPSLSMQENPPAFKVRLGISRTSIAAGGDLRIRIENLGTESVTYGYEYRLERRRGSVWVRIPTGPFFASKLSTHSASAGPCQQVKLKQKAAPGLYRISKEVWPNNASRSGARLVRTKFQIRGS
;
A
#
# COMPACT_ATOMS: atom_id res chain seq x y z
N MET A 1 8.84 13.79 60.87
CA MET A 1 9.51 14.11 59.59
C MET A 1 9.30 12.93 58.65
N GLU A 2 8.06 12.64 58.25
CA GLU A 2 7.69 11.34 57.66
C GLU A 2 6.61 11.43 56.57
N THR A 3 6.15 12.65 56.25
CA THR A 3 5.07 12.90 55.29
C THR A 3 5.57 13.27 53.89
N ARG A 4 6.86 13.64 53.75
CA ARG A 4 7.43 14.10 52.45
C ARG A 4 7.82 12.96 51.51
N MET A 5 8.21 11.79 52.04
CA MET A 5 8.66 10.66 51.21
C MET A 5 7.49 9.91 50.54
N ASP A 6 6.30 9.90 51.14
CA ASP A 6 5.15 9.19 50.60
C ASP A 6 4.46 9.95 49.43
N GLN A 7 4.54 11.29 49.46
CA GLN A 7 4.02 12.16 48.40
C GLN A 7 4.79 12.00 47.07
N GLN A 8 6.12 11.84 47.13
CA GLN A 8 6.97 11.68 45.94
C GLN A 8 6.78 10.33 45.23
N ARG A 9 6.51 9.25 45.98
CA ARG A 9 6.20 7.93 45.37
C ARG A 9 4.86 7.93 44.65
N LYS A 10 3.84 8.58 45.21
CA LYS A 10 2.49 8.66 44.61
C LYS A 10 2.49 9.48 43.32
N THR A 11 3.26 10.57 43.25
CA THR A 11 3.38 11.39 42.03
C THR A 11 4.17 10.69 40.92
N GLY A 12 5.24 9.98 41.25
CA GLY A 12 6.02 9.21 40.27
C GLY A 12 5.21 8.09 39.59
N ILE A 13 4.40 7.36 40.35
CA ILE A 13 3.53 6.29 39.82
C ILE A 13 2.43 6.87 38.92
N LEU A 14 1.83 8.01 39.29
CA LEU A 14 0.79 8.65 38.49
C LEU A 14 1.30 9.12 37.13
N ILE A 15 2.52 9.68 37.07
CA ILE A 15 3.14 10.16 35.83
C ILE A 15 3.48 8.99 34.89
N VAL A 16 3.99 7.89 35.43
CA VAL A 16 4.30 6.69 34.62
C VAL A 16 3.02 6.07 34.05
N LEU A 17 1.93 5.98 34.83
CA LEU A 17 0.64 5.53 34.32
C LEU A 17 0.10 6.48 33.23
N PHE A 18 0.20 7.81 33.42
CA PHE A 18 -0.27 8.77 32.43
C PHE A 18 0.51 8.68 31.11
N LEU A 19 1.82 8.46 31.17
CA LEU A 19 2.67 8.27 29.99
C LEU A 19 2.38 6.94 29.27
N LEU A 20 2.10 5.86 30.01
CA LEU A 20 1.69 4.58 29.43
C LEU A 20 0.31 4.68 28.73
N PHE A 21 -0.64 5.38 29.34
CA PHE A 21 -1.95 5.62 28.74
C PHE A 21 -1.87 6.54 27.49
N ALA A 22 -1.03 7.58 27.53
CA ALA A 22 -0.80 8.43 26.37
C ALA A 22 -0.14 7.67 25.20
N GLY A 23 0.86 6.83 25.48
CA GLY A 23 1.52 5.98 24.47
C GLY A 23 0.54 5.01 23.81
N ALA A 24 -0.29 4.31 24.61
CA ALA A 24 -1.28 3.37 24.10
C ALA A 24 -2.37 4.06 23.25
N LEU A 25 -2.80 5.27 23.61
CA LEU A 25 -3.81 6.02 22.85
C LEU A 25 -3.29 6.54 21.50
N ILE A 26 -2.00 6.89 21.40
CA ILE A 26 -1.36 7.30 20.14
C ILE A 26 -1.24 6.11 19.17
N GLU A 27 -0.84 4.94 19.68
CA GLU A 27 -0.76 3.71 18.89
C GLU A 27 -2.14 3.22 18.42
N PHE A 28 -3.17 3.34 19.27
CA PHE A 28 -4.53 2.94 18.90
C PHE A 28 -5.16 3.88 17.86
N SER A 29 -4.97 5.20 18.03
CA SER A 29 -5.47 6.21 17.09
C SER A 29 -4.84 6.07 15.71
N SER A 30 -3.53 5.79 15.66
CA SER A 30 -2.82 5.58 14.39
C SER A 30 -3.23 4.28 13.69
N THR A 31 -3.56 3.23 14.44
CA THR A 31 -4.06 1.96 13.89
C THR A 31 -5.48 2.11 13.34
N SER A 32 -6.36 2.81 14.07
CA SER A 32 -7.72 3.13 13.62
C SER A 32 -7.72 3.98 12.34
N ALA A 33 -6.98 5.10 12.34
CA ALA A 33 -6.82 5.95 11.17
C ALA A 33 -6.19 5.19 9.98
N ARG A 34 -5.30 4.22 10.27
CA ARG A 34 -4.70 3.38 9.25
C ARG A 34 -5.72 2.47 8.58
N ALA A 35 -6.52 1.77 9.38
CA ALA A 35 -7.55 0.86 8.90
C ALA A 35 -8.63 1.62 8.11
N GLU A 36 -9.01 2.80 8.57
CA GLU A 36 -10.01 3.63 7.91
C GLU A 36 -9.52 4.17 6.56
N SER A 37 -8.29 4.67 6.48
CA SER A 37 -7.68 5.10 5.23
C SER A 37 -7.56 3.96 4.20
N ILE A 38 -7.27 2.74 4.64
CA ILE A 38 -7.22 1.57 3.76
C ILE A 38 -8.63 1.20 3.25
N LYS A 39 -9.67 1.30 4.10
CA LYS A 39 -11.06 1.09 3.68
C LYS A 39 -11.48 2.14 2.66
N ARG A 40 -11.21 3.44 2.92
CA ARG A 40 -11.51 4.54 1.99
C ARG A 40 -10.80 4.38 0.65
N PHE A 41 -9.53 3.97 0.62
CA PHE A 41 -8.82 3.70 -0.64
C PHE A 41 -9.54 2.69 -1.53
N CYS A 42 -10.21 1.69 -0.96
CA CYS A 42 -10.96 0.72 -1.75
C CYS A 42 -12.32 1.25 -2.24
N SER A 43 -12.80 2.36 -1.67
CA SER A 43 -14.06 3.01 -2.00
C SER A 43 -13.91 4.29 -2.84
N GLU A 44 -12.73 4.93 -2.85
CA GLU A 44 -12.51 6.28 -3.41
C GLU A 44 -11.19 6.37 -4.21
N PRO A 45 -11.07 7.27 -5.22
CA PRO A 45 -9.86 7.48 -6.03
C PRO A 45 -8.59 7.63 -5.18
N SER A 46 -7.47 7.09 -5.65
CA SER A 46 -6.29 6.93 -4.81
C SER A 46 -5.11 7.88 -5.06
N LEU A 47 -4.15 7.84 -4.14
CA LEU A 47 -2.83 8.46 -4.26
C LEU A 47 -1.97 7.68 -5.24
N SER A 48 -1.28 8.36 -6.17
CA SER A 48 -0.32 7.72 -7.08
C SER A 48 0.98 8.50 -7.20
N MET A 49 2.12 7.83 -7.02
CA MET A 49 3.43 8.28 -7.51
C MET A 49 3.71 7.58 -8.84
N GLN A 50 2.94 7.94 -9.86
CA GLN A 50 2.97 7.26 -11.15
C GLN A 50 4.26 7.60 -11.91
N GLU A 51 4.89 6.57 -12.49
CA GLU A 51 6.13 6.77 -13.24
C GLU A 51 5.92 7.24 -14.68
N ASN A 52 4.74 6.96 -15.28
CA ASN A 52 4.26 7.48 -16.57
C ASN A 52 2.77 7.06 -16.76
N PRO A 53 1.88 7.89 -17.32
CA PRO A 53 0.56 7.43 -17.75
C PRO A 53 0.68 6.49 -18.96
N PRO A 54 0.04 5.30 -18.96
CA PRO A 54 -0.04 4.45 -20.13
C PRO A 54 -0.95 5.08 -21.20
N ALA A 55 -0.82 4.58 -22.44
CA ALA A 55 -1.60 4.98 -23.60
C ALA A 55 -3.13 4.96 -23.40
N PHE A 56 -3.66 4.16 -22.47
CA PHE A 56 -5.10 3.98 -22.23
C PHE A 56 -5.69 4.83 -21.09
N LYS A 57 -4.95 5.83 -20.58
CA LYS A 57 -5.35 6.62 -19.39
C LYS A 57 -5.70 5.75 -18.16
N VAL A 58 -4.98 4.64 -18.01
CA VAL A 58 -5.13 3.74 -16.86
C VAL A 58 -4.04 4.04 -15.83
N ARG A 59 -4.29 3.89 -14.54
CA ARG A 59 -3.22 3.92 -13.53
C ARG A 59 -3.33 2.78 -12.54
N LEU A 60 -2.21 2.54 -11.87
CA LEU A 60 -2.14 1.60 -10.75
C LEU A 60 -2.20 2.41 -9.45
N GLY A 61 -3.38 2.43 -8.84
CA GLY A 61 -3.60 3.08 -7.56
C GLY A 61 -2.98 2.30 -6.41
N ILE A 62 -2.51 3.01 -5.37
CA ILE A 62 -1.98 2.40 -4.14
C ILE A 62 -2.57 3.02 -2.88
N SER A 63 -2.76 2.20 -1.84
CA SER A 63 -3.32 2.67 -0.57
C SER A 63 -2.40 3.64 0.16
N ARG A 64 -1.09 3.48 -0.01
CA ARG A 64 -0.05 4.29 0.66
C ARG A 64 1.20 4.35 -0.20
N THR A 65 1.84 5.51 -0.23
CA THR A 65 3.17 5.70 -0.83
C THR A 65 4.31 5.27 0.10
N SER A 66 4.03 5.05 1.38
CA SER A 66 5.01 4.62 2.40
C SER A 66 4.38 3.68 3.42
N ILE A 67 5.05 2.56 3.71
CA ILE A 67 4.61 1.52 4.65
C ILE A 67 5.78 1.07 5.55
N ALA A 68 5.49 0.50 6.71
CA ALA A 68 6.49 -0.20 7.51
C ALA A 68 6.82 -1.57 6.90
N ALA A 69 7.98 -2.15 7.25
CA ALA A 69 8.27 -3.55 6.92
C ALA A 69 7.15 -4.47 7.45
N GLY A 70 6.68 -5.40 6.62
CA GLY A 70 5.53 -6.26 6.93
C GLY A 70 4.17 -5.54 6.94
N GLY A 71 4.13 -4.24 6.60
CA GLY A 71 2.89 -3.49 6.54
C GLY A 71 2.01 -3.83 5.33
N ASP A 72 0.72 -3.56 5.47
CA ASP A 72 -0.24 -3.73 4.37
C ASP A 72 -0.13 -2.68 3.28
N LEU A 73 -0.13 -3.16 2.04
CA LEU A 73 -0.27 -2.37 0.82
C LEU A 73 -1.40 -2.96 -0.03
N ARG A 74 -2.33 -2.12 -0.47
CA ARG A 74 -3.35 -2.49 -1.45
C ARG A 74 -3.14 -1.74 -2.74
N ILE A 75 -3.48 -2.39 -3.84
CA ILE A 75 -3.44 -1.83 -5.19
C ILE A 75 -4.76 -2.05 -5.90
N ARG A 76 -5.05 -1.25 -6.92
CA ARG A 76 -6.11 -1.52 -7.89
C ARG A 76 -5.85 -0.83 -9.22
N ILE A 77 -6.48 -1.32 -10.27
CA ILE A 77 -6.51 -0.65 -11.57
C ILE A 77 -7.55 0.46 -11.50
N GLU A 78 -7.17 1.65 -11.94
CA GLU A 78 -8.07 2.80 -12.08
C GLU A 78 -8.08 3.21 -13.54
N ASN A 79 -9.23 3.09 -14.18
CA ASN A 79 -9.41 3.39 -15.58
C ASN A 79 -10.01 4.78 -15.74
N LEU A 80 -9.18 5.75 -16.07
CA LEU A 80 -9.59 7.14 -16.34
C LEU A 80 -9.86 7.34 -17.84
N GLY A 81 -9.79 6.27 -18.63
CA GLY A 81 -10.08 6.26 -20.05
C GLY A 81 -11.57 6.10 -20.33
N THR A 82 -11.89 6.21 -21.63
CA THR A 82 -13.23 6.06 -22.20
C THR A 82 -13.53 4.63 -22.63
N GLU A 83 -12.53 3.76 -22.67
CA GLU A 83 -12.68 2.36 -23.06
C GLU A 83 -12.46 1.44 -21.87
N SER A 84 -13.06 0.25 -21.89
CA SER A 84 -12.82 -0.77 -20.87
C SER A 84 -11.45 -1.44 -21.08
N VAL A 85 -10.81 -1.84 -19.98
CA VAL A 85 -9.52 -2.55 -20.03
C VAL A 85 -9.59 -3.88 -19.31
N THR A 86 -8.76 -4.82 -19.76
CA THR A 86 -8.53 -6.12 -19.14
C THR A 86 -7.16 -6.18 -18.47
N TYR A 87 -7.04 -6.95 -17.38
CA TYR A 87 -5.79 -7.24 -16.69
C TYR A 87 -5.87 -8.56 -15.91
N GLY A 88 -4.71 -9.08 -15.50
CA GLY A 88 -4.61 -10.26 -14.64
C GLY A 88 -4.51 -9.96 -13.14
N TYR A 89 -4.65 -10.99 -12.31
CA TYR A 89 -4.39 -10.88 -10.87
C TYR A 89 -2.89 -10.75 -10.56
N GLU A 90 -2.03 -11.23 -11.44
CA GLU A 90 -0.58 -11.15 -11.29
C GLU A 90 -0.07 -9.71 -11.29
N TYR A 91 0.97 -9.48 -10.50
CA TYR A 91 1.75 -8.25 -10.51
C TYR A 91 3.23 -8.59 -10.40
N ARG A 92 4.07 -7.67 -10.90
CA ARG A 92 5.51 -7.72 -10.73
C ARG A 92 5.92 -6.73 -9.65
N LEU A 93 6.66 -7.24 -8.67
CA LEU A 93 7.26 -6.45 -7.59
C LEU A 93 8.76 -6.34 -7.81
N GLU A 94 9.30 -5.14 -7.66
CA GLU A 94 10.71 -4.84 -7.84
C GLU A 94 11.20 -3.93 -6.71
N ARG A 95 12.47 -4.10 -6.30
CA ARG A 95 13.15 -3.22 -5.33
C ARG A 95 14.30 -2.50 -6.02
N ARG A 96 14.47 -1.21 -5.73
CA ARG A 96 15.63 -0.44 -6.18
C ARG A 96 16.88 -0.91 -5.44
N ARG A 97 17.96 -1.17 -6.18
CA ARG A 97 19.31 -1.47 -5.69
C ARG A 97 20.28 -0.59 -6.49
N GLY A 98 20.75 0.51 -5.90
CA GLY A 98 21.50 1.52 -6.64
C GLY A 98 20.71 2.05 -7.84
N SER A 99 21.26 1.90 -9.04
CA SER A 99 20.65 2.32 -10.30
C SER A 99 19.75 1.27 -10.98
N VAL A 100 19.61 0.08 -10.40
CA VAL A 100 18.86 -1.04 -11.02
C VAL A 100 17.62 -1.43 -10.23
N TRP A 101 16.63 -1.98 -10.94
CA TRP A 101 15.43 -2.58 -10.36
C TRP A 101 15.60 -4.09 -10.32
N VAL A 102 15.55 -4.67 -9.12
CA VAL A 102 15.71 -6.11 -8.91
C VAL A 102 14.35 -6.72 -8.62
N ARG A 103 13.97 -7.75 -9.39
CA ARG A 103 12.70 -8.46 -9.24
C ARG A 103 12.64 -9.18 -7.90
N ILE A 104 11.53 -8.98 -7.19
CA ILE A 104 11.21 -9.71 -5.97
C ILE A 104 10.24 -10.84 -6.34
N PRO A 105 10.58 -12.11 -6.02
CA PRO A 105 9.67 -13.22 -6.25
C PRO A 105 8.34 -13.00 -5.52
N THR A 106 7.25 -13.12 -6.28
CA THR A 106 5.89 -13.14 -5.77
C THR A 106 5.39 -14.58 -5.77
N GLY A 107 4.52 -14.92 -4.80
CA GLY A 107 3.92 -16.26 -4.75
C GLY A 107 3.02 -16.56 -5.96
N PRO A 108 2.50 -17.79 -6.07
CA PRO A 108 1.62 -18.15 -7.17
C PRO A 108 0.36 -17.28 -7.19
N PHE A 109 -0.10 -16.94 -8.39
CA PHE A 109 -1.37 -16.27 -8.64
C PHE A 109 -2.31 -17.26 -9.31
N PHE A 110 -3.59 -17.21 -8.93
CA PHE A 110 -4.63 -17.85 -9.74
C PHE A 110 -4.74 -17.06 -11.05
N ALA A 111 -4.70 -17.78 -12.16
CA ALA A 111 -4.91 -17.19 -13.47
C ALA A 111 -6.37 -16.73 -13.56
N SER A 112 -6.59 -15.42 -13.40
CA SER A 112 -7.91 -14.83 -13.47
C SER A 112 -7.84 -13.56 -14.31
N LYS A 113 -8.71 -13.51 -15.32
CA LYS A 113 -8.89 -12.36 -16.19
C LYS A 113 -9.93 -11.45 -15.54
N LEU A 114 -9.56 -10.19 -15.31
CA LEU A 114 -10.43 -9.15 -14.77
C LEU A 114 -10.62 -8.05 -15.80
N SER A 115 -11.73 -7.33 -15.72
CA SER A 115 -12.00 -6.15 -16.51
C SER A 115 -12.42 -4.97 -15.62
N THR A 116 -12.13 -3.76 -16.07
CA THR A 116 -12.58 -2.52 -15.44
C THR A 116 -13.15 -1.62 -16.52
N HIS A 117 -14.39 -1.17 -16.32
CA HIS A 117 -15.08 -0.28 -17.24
C HIS A 117 -14.40 1.09 -17.32
N SER A 118 -14.75 1.87 -18.33
CA SER A 118 -14.34 3.28 -18.43
C SER A 118 -14.73 4.08 -17.19
N ALA A 119 -13.93 5.07 -16.82
CA ALA A 119 -14.16 5.94 -15.66
C ALA A 119 -14.46 5.19 -14.35
N SER A 120 -13.87 4.00 -14.15
CA SER A 120 -14.12 3.15 -12.99
C SER A 120 -12.84 2.55 -12.42
N ALA A 121 -12.94 1.91 -11.26
CA ALA A 121 -11.85 1.21 -10.61
C ALA A 121 -12.16 -0.29 -10.45
N GLY A 122 -11.14 -1.11 -10.64
CA GLY A 122 -11.21 -2.55 -10.42
C GLY A 122 -11.16 -2.93 -8.94
N PRO A 123 -11.32 -4.23 -8.63
CA PRO A 123 -11.20 -4.74 -7.27
C PRO A 123 -9.86 -4.38 -6.61
N CYS A 124 -9.95 -4.07 -5.31
CA CYS A 124 -8.79 -3.92 -4.44
C CYS A 124 -8.06 -5.25 -4.27
N GLN A 125 -6.74 -5.24 -4.47
CA GLN A 125 -5.87 -6.39 -4.29
C GLN A 125 -4.83 -6.09 -3.19
N GLN A 126 -4.71 -7.00 -2.22
CA GLN A 126 -3.61 -6.94 -1.24
C GLN A 126 -2.30 -7.43 -1.89
N VAL A 127 -1.24 -6.65 -1.71
CA VAL A 127 0.12 -7.03 -2.14
C VAL A 127 0.72 -7.93 -1.06
N LYS A 128 1.18 -9.11 -1.49
CA LYS A 128 1.88 -10.06 -0.63
C LYS A 128 3.33 -9.63 -0.51
N LEU A 129 3.64 -8.86 0.53
CA LEU A 129 5.00 -8.49 0.90
C LEU A 129 5.54 -9.49 1.92
N LYS A 130 6.84 -9.82 1.86
CA LYS A 130 7.48 -10.62 2.90
C LYS A 130 7.49 -9.82 4.22
N GLN A 131 7.22 -10.47 5.35
CA GLN A 131 7.20 -9.83 6.68
C GLN A 131 8.50 -9.06 6.98
N LYS A 132 9.64 -9.57 6.51
CA LYS A 132 10.98 -8.95 6.68
C LYS A 132 11.48 -8.28 5.38
N ALA A 133 10.60 -7.63 4.63
CA ALA A 133 11.02 -6.90 3.42
C ALA A 133 12.01 -5.78 3.79
N ALA A 134 13.18 -5.77 3.16
CA ALA A 134 14.22 -4.78 3.46
C ALA A 134 13.74 -3.35 3.15
N PRO A 135 14.04 -2.35 3.98
CA PRO A 135 13.68 -0.96 3.72
C PRO A 135 14.21 -0.47 2.37
N GLY A 136 13.50 0.45 1.72
CA GLY A 136 13.92 1.04 0.44
C GLY A 136 12.76 1.37 -0.49
N LEU A 137 13.12 1.80 -1.70
CA LEU A 137 12.17 2.13 -2.75
C LEU A 137 11.77 0.87 -3.53
N TYR A 138 10.48 0.68 -3.68
CA TYR A 138 9.87 -0.42 -4.42
C TYR A 138 9.00 0.12 -5.55
N ARG A 139 8.80 -0.74 -6.55
CA ARG A 139 7.88 -0.51 -7.66
C ARG A 139 7.02 -1.74 -7.87
N ILE A 140 5.74 -1.50 -8.09
CA ILE A 140 4.79 -2.53 -8.49
C ILE A 140 4.26 -2.22 -9.87
N SER A 141 4.06 -3.25 -10.67
CA SER A 141 3.55 -3.13 -12.03
C SER A 141 2.55 -4.22 -12.39
N LYS A 142 1.57 -3.86 -13.22
CA LYS A 142 0.56 -4.76 -13.78
C LYS A 142 0.46 -4.55 -15.28
N GLU A 143 0.16 -5.61 -16.00
CA GLU A 143 -0.16 -5.54 -17.42
C GLU A 143 -1.65 -5.23 -17.61
N VAL A 144 -1.94 -4.28 -18.49
CA VAL A 144 -3.28 -3.89 -18.92
C VAL A 144 -3.34 -3.93 -20.44
N TRP A 145 -4.47 -4.36 -21.00
CA TRP A 145 -4.72 -4.35 -22.44
C TRP A 145 -6.19 -3.99 -22.73
N PRO A 146 -6.52 -3.56 -23.96
CA PRO A 146 -7.90 -3.27 -24.32
C PRO A 146 -8.82 -4.45 -24.04
N ASN A 147 -10.05 -4.17 -23.62
CA ASN A 147 -11.02 -5.23 -23.39
C ASN A 147 -11.29 -6.01 -24.69
N ASN A 148 -11.50 -7.32 -24.58
CA ASN A 148 -11.67 -8.25 -25.72
C ASN A 148 -10.46 -8.39 -26.66
N ALA A 149 -9.32 -7.75 -26.38
CA ALA A 149 -8.09 -7.95 -27.15
C ALA A 149 -7.24 -9.10 -26.59
N SER A 150 -6.32 -9.59 -27.42
CA SER A 150 -5.24 -10.48 -26.99
C SER A 150 -4.25 -9.74 -26.08
N ARG A 151 -3.62 -10.47 -25.17
CA ARG A 151 -2.57 -9.96 -24.27
C ARG A 151 -1.31 -9.49 -25.02
N SER A 152 -1.15 -9.82 -26.30
CA SER A 152 -0.02 -9.38 -27.14
C SER A 152 0.14 -7.85 -27.21
N GLY A 153 -0.94 -7.08 -27.02
CA GLY A 153 -0.94 -5.62 -26.96
C GLY A 153 -0.73 -5.02 -25.56
N ALA A 154 -0.42 -5.83 -24.55
CA ALA A 154 -0.39 -5.37 -23.16
C ALA A 154 0.64 -4.25 -22.92
N ARG A 155 0.30 -3.39 -21.97
CA ARG A 155 1.12 -2.28 -21.48
C ARG A 155 1.26 -2.37 -19.98
N LEU A 156 2.43 -2.02 -19.46
CA LEU A 156 2.70 -2.02 -18.03
C LEU A 156 2.30 -0.70 -17.40
N VAL A 157 1.36 -0.74 -16.46
CA VAL A 157 1.11 0.35 -15.51
C VAL A 157 1.95 0.15 -14.27
N ARG A 158 2.56 1.23 -13.77
CA ARG A 158 3.50 1.15 -12.65
C ARG A 158 3.30 2.28 -11.66
N THR A 159 3.63 1.99 -10.41
CA THR A 159 3.61 2.96 -9.31
C THR A 159 4.67 2.57 -8.27
N LYS A 160 5.15 3.57 -7.54
CA LYS A 160 6.22 3.44 -6.55
C LYS A 160 5.68 3.55 -5.13
N PHE A 161 6.37 2.89 -4.22
CA PHE A 161 6.16 3.04 -2.78
C PHE A 161 7.45 2.79 -2.00
N GLN A 162 7.51 3.34 -0.80
CA GLN A 162 8.63 3.20 0.12
C GLN A 162 8.30 2.17 1.20
N ILE A 163 9.24 1.28 1.51
CA ILE A 163 9.24 0.50 2.76
C ILE A 163 10.21 1.18 3.72
N ARG A 164 9.72 1.56 4.90
CA ARG A 164 10.52 2.19 5.97
C ARG A 164 11.22 1.13 6.82
N GLY A 165 12.39 1.50 7.34
CA GLY A 165 13.04 0.77 8.42
C GLY A 165 12.22 0.87 9.70
N SER A 166 12.30 -0.18 10.50
CA SER A 166 11.98 -0.12 11.94
C SER A 166 13.00 0.76 12.64
#